data_AF-A0A1H6WZ61-F1
#
_entry.id   AF-A0A1H6WZ61-F1
#
_cell.length_a   1.000
_cell.length_b   1.000
_cell.length_c   1.000
_cell.angle_alpha   90.00
_cell.angle_beta   90.00
_cell.angle_gamma   90.00
#
_symmetry.space_group_name_H-M   'P 1'
#
loop_
_entity.id
_entity.type
_entity.pdbx_description
1 polymer ?
#
loop_
_entity_poly.entity_id
_entity_poly.type
_entity_poly.pdbx_seq_one_letter_code
_entity_poly.pdbx_strand_id
1 'polypeptide(L)'
;MRTFFEGLVLLAAVIVYFLPAIVADSRERDDAFTLTVFNVLFGWTVIGWIAAFVWARHRVSEKRLANVATKTRRSLGRVTIAKLVARSHRARLARRQSTVSVL
;
A
#
# COMPACT_ATOMS: atom_id res chain seq x y z
N MET A 1 13.46 -23.89 -1.19
CA MET A 1 14.31 -24.13 -0.01
C MET A 1 14.28 -22.96 0.98
N ARG A 2 14.48 -21.72 0.54
CA ARG A 2 14.46 -20.52 1.42
C ARG A 2 13.15 -20.34 2.21
N THR A 3 12.00 -20.54 1.58
CA THR A 3 10.66 -20.44 2.21
C THR A 3 10.37 -21.56 3.21
N PHE A 4 10.97 -22.74 3.03
CA PHE A 4 10.85 -23.86 3.97
C PHE A 4 11.62 -23.58 5.26
N PHE A 5 12.83 -23.00 5.15
CA PHE A 5 13.62 -22.56 6.30
C PHE A 5 12.92 -21.46 7.09
N GLU A 6 12.32 -20.49 6.41
CA GLU A 6 11.51 -19.43 7.05
C GLU A 6 10.31 -20.03 7.80
N GLY A 7 9.62 -21.03 7.22
CA GLY A 7 8.52 -21.73 7.88
C GLY A 7 8.96 -22.54 9.10
N LEU A 8 10.13 -23.19 9.04
CA LEU A 8 10.69 -23.97 10.15
C LEU A 8 11.10 -23.09 11.34
N VAL A 9 11.69 -21.93 11.06
CA VAL A 9 12.05 -20.94 12.09
C VAL A 9 10.80 -20.35 12.76
N LEU A 10 9.74 -20.08 11.99
CA LEU A 10 8.46 -19.64 12.53
C LEU A 10 7.81 -20.71 13.43
N LEU A 11 7.85 -21.98 13.03
CA LEU A 11 7.30 -23.08 13.83
C LEU A 11 8.08 -23.27 15.13
N ALA A 12 9.42 -23.20 15.08
CA ALA A 12 10.27 -23.29 16.27
C ALA A 12 10.01 -22.11 17.24
N ALA A 13 9.78 -20.90 16.72
CA ALA A 13 9.43 -19.74 17.53
C ALA A 13 8.08 -19.91 18.24
N VAL A 14 7.08 -20.50 17.58
CA VAL A 14 5.77 -20.82 18.18
C VAL A 14 5.88 -21.88 19.29
N ILE A 15 6.78 -22.85 19.14
CA ILE A 15 6.99 -23.88 20.17
C ILE A 15 7.70 -23.29 21.40
N VAL A 16 8.73 -22.47 21.19
CA VAL A 16 9.41 -21.73 22.29
C VAL A 16 8.46 -20.74 22.97
N TYR A 17 7.45 -20.24 22.24
CA TYR A 17 6.38 -19.39 22.78
C TYR A 17 5.43 -20.13 23.74
N PHE A 18 5.28 -21.45 23.64
CA PHE A 18 4.43 -22.25 24.54
C PHE A 18 5.14 -22.76 25.80
N LEU A 19 6.48 -22.70 25.85
CA LEU A 19 7.26 -23.11 27.03
C LEU A 19 6.84 -22.41 28.34
N PRO A 20 6.55 -21.09 28.38
CA PRO A 20 6.19 -20.41 29.63
C PRO A 20 4.82 -20.82 30.16
N ALA A 21 3.87 -21.17 29.28
CA ALA A 21 2.52 -21.58 29.66
C ALA A 21 2.51 -22.95 30.36
N ILE A 22 3.35 -23.88 29.90
CA ILE A 22 3.54 -25.21 30.52
C ILE A 22 4.24 -25.08 31.89
N VAL A 23 5.18 -24.13 32.00
CA VAL A 23 5.90 -23.89 33.26
C VAL A 23 5.02 -23.18 34.30
N ALA A 24 4.09 -22.31 33.87
CA ALA A 24 3.21 -21.54 34.76
C ALA A 24 2.08 -22.35 35.40
N ASP A 25 1.58 -23.39 34.72
CA ASP A 25 0.55 -24.31 35.24
C ASP A 25 1.03 -25.07 36.49
N SER A 26 2.35 -25.13 36.72
CA SER A 26 2.95 -25.91 37.81
C SER A 26 2.96 -25.24 39.20
N ARG A 27 2.53 -23.98 39.37
CA ARG A 27 2.90 -23.21 40.60
C ARG A 27 1.86 -22.33 41.34
N GLU A 28 0.58 -22.25 40.96
CA GLU A 28 -0.50 -21.61 41.76
C GLU A 28 -0.10 -20.29 42.50
N ARG A 29 0.54 -19.33 41.81
CA ARG A 29 0.96 -18.03 42.39
C ARG A 29 0.46 -16.87 41.52
N ASP A 30 0.12 -15.75 42.15
CA ASP A 30 -0.52 -14.52 41.61
C ASP A 30 0.18 -13.83 40.41
N ASP A 31 1.30 -14.35 39.92
CA ASP A 31 2.01 -13.84 38.73
C ASP A 31 1.38 -14.24 37.38
N ALA A 32 0.27 -14.98 37.42
CA ALA A 32 -0.51 -15.38 36.23
C ALA A 32 -0.94 -14.18 35.37
N PHE A 33 -1.18 -13.01 35.98
CA PHE A 33 -1.58 -11.80 35.25
C PHE A 33 -0.43 -11.21 34.44
N THR A 34 0.77 -11.10 35.01
CA THR A 34 1.98 -10.64 34.31
C THR A 34 2.29 -11.54 33.12
N LEU A 35 2.13 -12.85 33.28
CA LEU A 35 2.33 -13.80 32.20
C LEU A 35 1.27 -13.70 31.09
N THR A 36 0.01 -13.44 31.46
CA THR A 36 -1.08 -13.25 30.51
C THR A 36 -0.87 -11.97 29.70
N VAL A 37 -0.49 -10.87 30.34
CA VAL A 37 -0.16 -9.60 29.68
C VAL A 37 1.05 -9.78 28.77
N PHE A 38 2.10 -10.48 29.22
CA PHE A 38 3.27 -10.77 28.41
C PHE A 38 2.92 -11.64 27.20
N ASN A 39 2.13 -12.70 27.39
CA ASN A 39 1.64 -13.58 26.32
C ASN A 39 0.77 -12.82 25.32
N VAL A 40 -0.16 -11.97 25.76
CA VAL A 40 -0.99 -11.16 24.85
C VAL A 40 -0.14 -10.16 24.07
N LEU A 41 0.78 -9.44 24.72
CA LEU A 41 1.68 -8.49 24.04
C LEU A 41 2.61 -9.19 23.05
N PHE A 42 3.22 -10.31 23.46
CA PHE A 42 4.17 -11.04 22.63
C PHE A 42 3.46 -11.76 21.47
N GLY A 43 2.29 -12.35 21.70
CA GLY A 43 1.46 -12.96 20.66
C GLY A 43 0.92 -11.94 19.66
N TRP A 44 0.53 -10.77 20.15
CA TRP A 44 0.13 -9.64 19.32
C TRP A 44 1.26 -9.15 18.43
N THR A 45 2.52 -9.18 18.90
CA THR A 45 3.67 -8.81 18.05
C THR A 45 3.90 -9.81 16.92
N VAL A 46 3.74 -11.12 17.16
CA VAL A 46 3.87 -12.15 16.11
C VAL A 46 2.78 -11.98 15.05
N ILE A 47 1.54 -11.73 15.47
CA ILE A 47 0.41 -11.45 14.56
C ILE A 47 0.71 -10.19 13.72
N GLY A 48 1.22 -9.13 14.34
CA GLY A 48 1.61 -7.90 13.65
C GLY A 48 2.72 -8.11 12.61
N TRP A 49 3.70 -8.97 12.91
CA TRP A 49 4.79 -9.29 11.99
C TRP A 49 4.33 -10.16 10.83
N ILE A 50 3.47 -11.16 11.08
CA ILE A 50 2.86 -11.97 10.02
C ILE A 50 2.00 -11.08 9.11
N ALA A 51 1.18 -10.20 9.70
CA ALA A 51 0.39 -9.23 8.94
C ALA A 51 1.29 -8.32 8.09
N ALA A 52 2.38 -7.80 8.64
CA ALA A 52 3.37 -7.02 7.90
C ALA A 52 4.06 -7.84 6.78
N PHE A 53 4.34 -9.12 7.00
CA PHE A 53 4.95 -9.99 5.99
C PHE A 53 3.98 -10.32 4.85
N VAL A 54 2.69 -10.54 5.17
CA VAL A 54 1.62 -10.70 4.19
C VAL A 54 1.43 -9.40 3.42
N TRP A 55 1.46 -8.26 4.12
CA TRP A 55 1.37 -6.93 3.50
C TRP A 55 2.57 -6.63 2.60
N ALA A 56 3.78 -7.02 2.99
CA ALA A 56 4.99 -6.87 2.18
C ALA A 56 4.97 -7.77 0.93
N ARG A 57 4.36 -8.97 1.04
CA ARG A 57 4.08 -9.82 -0.12
C ARG A 57 2.99 -9.25 -1.01
N HIS A 58 2.07 -8.46 -0.45
CA HIS A 58 1.13 -7.68 -1.23
C HIS A 58 1.89 -6.52 -1.88
N ARG A 59 2.36 -6.74 -3.11
CA ARG A 59 2.92 -5.66 -3.93
C ARG A 59 1.82 -4.62 -4.12
N VAL A 60 1.86 -3.54 -3.32
CA VAL A 60 1.21 -2.29 -3.69
C VAL A 60 1.61 -2.06 -5.12
N SER A 61 0.62 -2.02 -6.02
CA SER A 61 0.86 -2.07 -7.45
C SER A 61 1.54 -0.77 -7.88
N GLU A 62 2.85 -0.67 -7.69
CA GLU A 62 3.69 0.39 -8.19
C GLU A 62 3.49 0.53 -9.69
N LYS A 63 3.29 -0.61 -10.37
CA LYS A 63 2.92 -0.66 -11.79
C LYS A 63 1.62 0.10 -12.06
N ARG A 64 0.59 -0.03 -11.21
CA ARG A 64 -0.66 0.73 -11.37
C ARG A 64 -0.45 2.22 -11.13
N LEU A 65 0.30 2.63 -10.09
CA LEU A 65 0.59 4.06 -9.86
C LEU A 65 1.45 4.67 -10.99
N ALA A 66 2.49 3.96 -11.44
CA ALA A 66 3.34 4.40 -12.54
C ALA A 66 2.57 4.51 -13.87
N ASN A 67 1.67 3.55 -14.15
CA ASN A 67 0.80 3.57 -15.32
C ASN A 67 -0.25 4.70 -15.25
N VAL A 68 -0.75 5.01 -14.06
CA VAL A 68 -1.68 6.13 -13.84
C VAL A 68 -0.96 7.47 -14.02
N ALA A 69 0.23 7.65 -13.44
CA ALA A 69 1.01 8.88 -13.58
C ALA A 69 1.38 9.18 -15.05
N THR A 70 1.76 8.15 -15.81
CA THR A 70 2.06 8.28 -17.24
C THR A 70 0.81 8.53 -18.09
N LYS A 71 -0.33 7.90 -17.78
CA LYS A 71 -1.61 8.18 -18.46
C LYS A 71 -2.11 9.61 -18.21
N THR A 72 -2.02 10.10 -16.98
CA THR A 72 -2.49 11.45 -16.59
C THR A 72 -1.70 12.56 -17.29
N ARG A 73 -0.38 12.43 -17.44
CA ARG A 73 0.42 13.40 -18.22
C ARG A 73 -0.05 13.51 -19.67
N ARG A 74 -0.39 12.38 -20.31
CA ARG A 74 -0.85 12.35 -21.71
C ARG A 74 -2.25 12.95 -21.87
N SER A 75 -3.17 12.70 -20.93
CA SER A 75 -4.52 13.28 -21.00
C SER A 75 -4.48 14.79 -20.78
N LEU A 76 -3.72 15.28 -19.80
CA LEU A 76 -3.56 16.71 -19.55
C LEU A 76 -2.92 17.43 -20.73
N GLY A 77 -1.87 16.86 -21.35
CA GLY A 77 -1.24 17.45 -22.54
C GLY A 77 -2.21 17.61 -23.71
N ARG A 78 -3.05 16.60 -23.99
CA ARG A 78 -4.07 16.66 -25.04
C ARG A 78 -5.12 17.74 -24.77
N VAL A 79 -5.57 17.86 -23.53
CA VAL A 79 -6.57 18.89 -23.15
C VAL A 79 -5.99 20.30 -23.29
N THR A 80 -4.74 20.50 -22.87
CA THR A 80 -4.05 21.79 -23.02
C THR A 80 -3.89 22.18 -24.49
N ILE A 81 -3.43 21.25 -25.34
CA ILE A 81 -3.30 21.49 -26.78
C ILE A 81 -4.66 21.76 -27.41
N ALA A 82 -5.69 20.99 -27.08
CA ALA A 82 -7.04 21.19 -27.62
C ALA A 82 -7.59 22.58 -27.28
N LYS A 83 -7.39 23.05 -26.05
CA LYS A 83 -7.79 24.42 -25.64
C LYS A 83 -7.00 25.50 -26.38
N LEU A 84 -5.69 25.30 -26.58
CA LEU A 84 -4.85 26.23 -27.36
C LEU A 84 -5.32 26.31 -28.82
N VAL A 85 -5.58 25.16 -29.44
CA VAL A 85 -6.06 25.08 -30.83
C VAL A 85 -7.44 25.72 -30.95
N ALA A 86 -8.36 25.44 -30.03
CA ALA A 86 -9.69 26.05 -30.01
C ALA A 86 -9.62 27.58 -29.91
N ARG A 87 -8.71 28.11 -29.10
CA ARG A 87 -8.47 29.56 -29.00
C ARG A 87 -7.95 30.14 -30.32
N SER A 88 -7.02 29.44 -30.99
CA SER A 88 -6.48 29.90 -32.28
C SER A 88 -7.54 29.91 -33.39
N HIS A 89 -8.44 28.94 -33.39
CA HIS A 89 -9.51 28.84 -34.38
C HIS A 89 -10.53 29.98 -34.21
N ARG A 90 -10.91 30.31 -32.97
CA ARG A 90 -11.80 31.46 -32.67
C ARG A 90 -11.19 32.79 -33.10
N ALA A 91 -9.90 32.99 -32.86
CA ALA A 91 -9.20 34.23 -33.25
C ALA A 91 -9.13 34.41 -34.79
N ARG A 92 -9.02 33.32 -35.56
CA ARG A 92 -9.01 33.38 -37.03
C ARG A 92 -10.39 33.71 -37.61
N LEU A 93 -11.46 33.18 -37.02
CA LEU A 93 -12.82 33.47 -37.48
C LEU A 93 -13.20 34.95 -37.25
N ALA A 94 -12.81 35.53 -36.12
CA ALA A 94 -13.04 36.95 -35.82
C ALA A 94 -12.36 37.91 -36.82
N ARG A 95 -11.14 37.56 -37.29
CA ARG A 95 -10.44 38.34 -38.33
C ARG A 95 -11.10 38.24 -39.70
N ARG A 96 -11.58 37.05 -40.08
CA ARG A 96 -12.29 36.88 -41.37
C ARG A 96 -13.59 37.67 -41.42
N GLN A 97 -14.35 37.68 -40.32
CA GLN A 97 -15.65 38.34 -40.27
C GLN A 97 -15.54 39.87 -40.36
N SER A 98 -14.48 40.46 -39.79
CA SER A 98 -14.20 41.89 -39.88
C SER A 98 -13.67 42.33 -41.25
N THR A 99 -13.06 41.43 -42.03
CA THR A 99 -12.70 41.74 -43.44
C THR A 99 -13.91 41.65 -44.38
N VAL A 100 -14.90 40.80 -44.06
CA VAL A 100 -16.10 40.61 -44.90
C VAL A 100 -17.18 41.65 -44.62
N SER A 101 -17.25 42.23 -43.41
CA SER A 101 -18.24 43.27 -43.06
C SER A 101 -17.88 44.69 -43.53
N VAL A 102 -16.69 44.87 -44.13
CA VAL A 102 -16.18 46.17 -44.63
C VAL A 102 -16.33 46.28 -46.16
N LEU A 103 -16.78 45.19 -46.81
CA LEU A 103 -17.22 45.14 -48.22
C LEU A 103 -18.75 45.17 -48.26
#